data_AF-A0A7K9JW05-F1
#
_entry.id   AF-A0A7K9JW05-F1
#
_cell.length_a   1.000
_cell.length_b   1.000
_cell.length_c   1.000
_cell.angle_alpha   90.00
_cell.angle_beta   90.00
_cell.angle_gamma   90.00
#
_symmetry.space_group_name_H-M   'P 1'
#
loop_
_entity.id
_entity.type
_entity.pdbx_description
1 polymer ?
#
loop_
_entity_poly.entity_id
_entity_poly.type
_entity_poly.pdbx_seq_one_letter_code
_entity_poly.pdbx_strand_id
1 'polypeptide(L)'
;SHGYARWTDIQNDGAFGVINEPFKGEASKGNFLEMKNKFLARRFKLLEQALVIEEQLRRAAYLNMTQDPSHPAMALNTRFAEVECLAESHQHLSKESLAGNKPANAVLHKVLNQLEELLSDMKADVTRLPATLSRIPPIAARLQMSERSILSRLASK
;
A
#
# COMPACT_ATOMS: atom_id res chain seq x y z
N SER A 1 -3.11 29.25 15.68
CA SER A 1 -2.56 28.66 14.44
C SER A 1 -1.09 29.00 14.39
N HIS A 2 -0.20 28.02 14.58
CA HIS A 2 1.25 28.27 14.71
C HIS A 2 1.96 28.45 13.37
N GLY A 3 1.42 27.90 12.28
CA GLY A 3 2.05 27.90 10.97
C GLY A 3 3.00 26.70 10.75
N TYR A 4 3.35 26.44 9.49
CA TYR A 4 4.20 25.31 9.10
C TYR A 4 5.63 25.46 9.64
N ALA A 5 6.21 24.35 10.08
CA ALA A 5 7.59 24.26 10.59
C ALA A 5 7.91 25.08 11.86
N ARG A 6 6.90 25.60 12.56
CA ARG A 6 7.06 26.36 13.81
C ARG A 6 7.14 25.42 15.01
N TRP A 7 8.12 24.51 14.98
CA TRP A 7 8.22 23.38 15.90
C TRP A 7 8.32 23.80 17.37
N THR A 8 9.08 24.86 17.65
CA THR A 8 9.23 25.38 19.02
C THR A 8 7.90 25.85 19.59
N ASP A 9 7.12 26.59 18.79
CA ASP A 9 5.82 27.10 19.24
C ASP A 9 4.81 25.96 19.42
N ILE A 10 4.81 24.99 18.51
CA ILE A 10 3.97 23.79 18.62
C ILE A 10 4.35 22.96 19.85
N GLN A 11 5.64 22.85 20.17
CA GLN A 11 6.11 22.14 21.38
C GLN A 11 5.75 22.84 22.68
N ASN A 12 5.68 24.18 22.66
CA ASN A 12 5.35 24.98 23.83
C ASN A 12 3.83 25.16 24.03
N ASP A 13 3.02 24.75 23.05
CA ASP A 13 1.56 24.76 23.16
C ASP A 13 1.07 23.59 24.02
N GLY A 14 0.38 23.92 25.12
CA GLY A 14 -0.19 22.95 26.05
C GLY A 14 -1.21 22.00 25.39
N ALA A 15 -1.91 22.43 24.34
CA ALA A 15 -2.84 21.58 23.59
C ALA A 15 -2.13 20.44 22.85
N PHE A 16 -0.85 20.63 22.49
CA PHE A 16 -0.03 19.62 21.82
C PHE A 16 0.98 18.96 22.76
N GLY A 17 0.78 19.05 24.08
CA GLY A 17 1.71 18.50 25.08
C GLY A 17 2.05 17.02 24.88
N VAL A 18 1.13 16.24 24.30
CA VAL A 18 1.33 14.82 23.94
C VAL A 18 2.58 14.59 23.06
N ILE A 19 2.97 15.54 22.23
CA ILE A 19 4.14 15.39 21.34
C ILE A 19 5.47 15.38 22.10
N ASN A 20 5.47 15.89 23.34
CA ASN A 20 6.63 15.94 24.22
C ASN A 20 6.76 14.69 25.11
N GLU A 21 5.69 13.91 25.28
CA GLU A 21 5.66 12.71 26.14
C GLU A 21 6.81 11.74 25.90
N PRO A 22 7.17 11.37 24.64
CA PRO A 22 8.25 10.42 24.39
C PRO A 22 9.63 10.92 24.82
N PHE A 23 9.77 12.21 25.12
CA PHE A 23 11.05 12.88 25.34
C PHE A 23 11.29 13.28 26.81
N LYS A 24 10.33 13.06 27.71
CA LYS A 24 10.42 13.51 29.12
C LYS A 24 11.68 13.04 29.85
N GLY A 25 12.21 11.86 29.52
CA GLY A 25 13.43 11.30 30.13
C GLY A 25 14.73 11.61 29.41
N GLU A 26 14.69 12.32 28.27
CA GLU A 26 15.87 12.51 27.40
C GLU A 26 16.48 13.92 27.47
N ALA A 27 15.95 14.79 28.33
CA ALA A 27 16.33 16.20 28.39
C ALA A 27 17.82 16.45 28.70
N SER A 28 18.50 15.48 29.32
CA SER A 28 19.93 15.55 29.63
C SER A 28 20.84 15.25 28.44
N LYS A 29 20.30 14.78 27.31
CA LYS A 29 21.09 14.50 26.11
C LYS A 29 21.44 15.80 25.38
N GLY A 30 22.71 16.00 25.03
CA GLY A 30 23.18 17.21 24.34
C GLY A 30 22.52 17.49 22.98
N ASN A 31 21.91 16.48 22.34
CA ASN A 31 21.20 16.59 21.06
C ASN A 31 19.66 16.54 21.19
N PHE A 32 19.12 16.75 22.39
CA PHE A 32 17.69 16.63 22.71
C PHE A 32 16.77 17.38 21.74
N LEU A 33 17.06 18.66 21.48
CA LEU A 33 16.22 19.51 20.63
C LEU A 33 16.23 19.03 19.18
N GLU A 34 17.37 18.55 18.69
CA GLU A 34 17.49 18.02 17.33
C GLU A 34 16.67 16.73 17.16
N MET A 35 16.71 15.84 18.16
CA MET A 35 15.91 14.60 18.16
C MET A 35 14.41 14.90 18.14
N LYS A 36 13.95 15.84 18.98
CA LYS A 36 12.54 16.28 18.99
C LYS A 36 12.11 16.87 17.66
N ASN A 37 12.92 17.76 17.08
CA ASN A 37 12.61 18.39 15.80
C ASN A 37 12.59 17.38 14.65
N LYS A 38 13.54 16.44 14.61
CA LYS A 38 13.53 15.34 13.63
C LYS A 38 12.31 14.45 13.78
N PHE A 39 11.90 14.13 15.01
CA PHE A 39 10.69 13.35 15.26
C PHE A 39 9.45 14.06 14.74
N LEU A 40 9.27 15.34 15.09
CA LEU A 40 8.14 16.13 14.62
C LEU A 40 8.13 16.25 13.10
N ALA A 41 9.25 16.60 12.48
CA ALA A 41 9.35 16.69 11.03
C ALA A 41 8.92 15.39 10.33
N ARG A 42 9.31 14.22 10.86
CA ARG A 42 8.89 12.92 10.33
C ARG A 42 7.38 12.68 10.52
N ARG A 43 6.83 12.99 11.69
CA ARG A 43 5.39 12.84 11.97
C ARG A 43 4.54 13.75 11.10
N PHE A 44 4.94 15.01 10.95
CA PHE A 44 4.26 15.96 10.07
C PHE A 44 4.30 15.52 8.62
N LYS A 45 5.44 14.98 8.14
CA LYS A 45 5.53 14.42 6.79
C LYS A 45 4.58 13.25 6.57
N LEU A 46 4.41 12.37 7.56
CA LEU A 46 3.44 11.27 7.47
C LEU A 46 2.00 11.79 7.45
N LEU A 47 1.68 12.80 8.26
CA LEU A 47 0.36 13.43 8.27
C LEU A 47 0.07 14.12 6.93
N GLU A 48 1.04 14.85 6.38
CA GLU A 48 0.95 15.49 5.08
C GLU A 48 0.66 14.47 3.97
N GLN A 49 1.41 13.35 3.96
CA GLN A 49 1.17 12.24 3.03
C GLN A 49 -0.22 11.62 3.20
N ALA A 50 -0.66 11.38 4.45
CA ALA A 50 -1.98 10.84 4.73
C ALA A 50 -3.09 11.76 4.21
N LEU A 51 -2.98 13.07 4.44
CA LEU A 51 -3.94 14.05 3.94
C LEU A 51 -3.96 14.12 2.41
N VAL A 52 -2.79 14.04 1.77
CA VAL A 52 -2.68 13.98 0.30
C VAL A 52 -3.39 12.73 -0.22
N ILE A 53 -3.12 11.56 0.37
CA ILE A 53 -3.75 10.30 -0.03
C ILE A 53 -5.28 10.36 0.16
N GLU A 54 -5.75 10.88 1.28
CA GLU A 54 -7.18 11.02 1.56
C GLU A 54 -7.89 11.88 0.50
N GLU A 55 -7.31 13.04 0.15
CA GLU A 55 -7.88 13.91 -0.88
C GLU A 55 -7.77 13.28 -2.28
N GLN A 56 -6.69 12.56 -2.58
CA GLN A 56 -6.54 11.81 -3.83
C GLN A 56 -7.63 10.73 -3.97
N LEU A 57 -7.91 9.98 -2.91
CA LEU A 57 -8.99 8.99 -2.89
C LEU A 57 -10.36 9.64 -3.06
N ARG A 58 -10.62 10.76 -2.35
CA ARG A 58 -11.86 11.54 -2.51
C ARG A 58 -12.03 12.04 -3.94
N ARG A 59 -10.96 12.53 -4.57
CA ARG A 59 -10.96 12.98 -5.97
C ARG A 59 -11.17 11.82 -6.94
N ALA A 60 -10.54 10.69 -6.72
CA ALA A 60 -10.71 9.48 -7.54
C ALA A 60 -12.18 9.01 -7.51
N ALA A 61 -12.79 9.00 -6.32
CA ALA A 61 -14.20 8.68 -6.15
C ALA A 61 -15.11 9.68 -6.89
N TYR A 62 -14.84 10.99 -6.76
CA TYR A 62 -15.59 12.03 -7.49
C TYR A 62 -15.52 11.85 -9.03
N LEU A 63 -14.37 11.40 -9.54
CA LEU A 63 -14.17 11.11 -10.96
C LEU A 63 -14.69 9.72 -11.38
N ASN A 64 -15.28 8.95 -10.47
CA ASN A 64 -15.71 7.56 -10.68
C ASN A 64 -14.59 6.68 -11.27
N MET A 65 -13.35 6.90 -10.82
CA MET A 65 -12.22 6.12 -11.31
C MET A 65 -12.30 4.68 -10.79
N THR A 66 -12.33 3.74 -11.71
CA THR A 66 -12.26 2.31 -11.43
C THR A 66 -10.91 1.77 -11.89
N GLN A 67 -10.48 0.65 -11.30
CA GLN A 67 -9.38 -0.13 -11.84
C GLN A 67 -9.87 -0.91 -13.06
N ASP A 68 -9.07 -0.94 -14.12
CA ASP A 68 -9.33 -1.78 -15.29
C ASP A 68 -8.79 -3.19 -15.02
N PRO A 69 -9.65 -4.22 -14.89
CA PRO A 69 -9.21 -5.59 -14.62
C PRO A 69 -8.37 -6.19 -15.76
N SER A 70 -8.49 -5.65 -16.97
CA SER A 70 -7.74 -6.11 -18.15
C SER A 70 -6.35 -5.45 -18.27
N HIS A 71 -6.05 -4.48 -17.40
CA HIS A 71 -4.76 -3.80 -17.43
C HIS A 71 -3.62 -4.81 -17.14
N PRO A 72 -2.51 -4.81 -17.89
CA PRO A 72 -1.45 -5.81 -17.72
C PRO A 72 -0.85 -5.89 -16.31
N ALA A 73 -0.88 -4.79 -15.54
CA ALA A 73 -0.42 -4.80 -14.15
C ALA A 73 -1.32 -5.62 -13.20
N MET A 74 -2.54 -5.95 -13.63
CA MET A 74 -3.49 -6.79 -12.89
C MET A 74 -3.30 -8.28 -13.16
N ALA A 75 -2.55 -8.66 -14.22
CA ALA A 75 -2.37 -10.05 -14.61
C ALA A 75 -1.84 -10.92 -13.45
N LEU A 76 -0.83 -10.44 -12.72
CA LEU A 76 -0.28 -11.14 -11.57
C LEU A 76 -1.33 -11.37 -10.47
N ASN A 77 -2.17 -10.36 -10.19
CA ASN A 77 -3.21 -10.45 -9.18
C ASN A 77 -4.31 -11.42 -9.60
N THR A 78 -4.71 -11.40 -10.87
CA THR A 78 -5.67 -12.34 -11.44
C THR A 78 -5.15 -13.78 -11.36
N ARG A 79 -3.89 -14.01 -11.74
CA ARG A 79 -3.27 -15.34 -11.65
C ARG A 79 -3.12 -15.83 -10.23
N PHE A 80 -2.79 -14.94 -9.29
CA PHE A 80 -2.75 -15.28 -7.87
C PHE A 80 -4.12 -15.76 -7.37
N ALA A 81 -5.21 -15.05 -7.70
CA ALA A 81 -6.57 -15.46 -7.35
C ALA A 81 -6.96 -16.80 -7.99
N GLU A 82 -6.53 -17.07 -9.22
CA GLU A 82 -6.74 -18.38 -9.89
C GLU A 82 -5.99 -19.51 -9.16
N VAL A 83 -4.75 -19.27 -8.72
CA VAL A 83 -3.98 -20.25 -7.92
C VAL A 83 -4.68 -20.56 -6.61
N GLU A 84 -5.12 -19.53 -5.86
CA GLU A 84 -5.85 -19.72 -4.59
C GLU A 84 -7.13 -20.52 -4.81
N CYS A 85 -7.94 -20.13 -5.80
CA CYS A 85 -9.19 -20.82 -6.14
C CYS A 85 -8.95 -22.29 -6.51
N LEU A 86 -7.95 -22.57 -7.36
CA LEU A 86 -7.62 -23.92 -7.80
C LEU A 86 -7.14 -24.79 -6.63
N ALA A 87 -6.29 -24.24 -5.75
CA ALA A 87 -5.80 -24.95 -4.57
C ALA A 87 -6.91 -25.23 -3.56
N GLU A 88 -7.75 -24.24 -3.25
CA GLU A 88 -8.84 -24.38 -2.27
C GLU A 88 -9.92 -25.35 -2.74
N SER A 89 -10.36 -25.24 -4.00
CA SER A 89 -11.40 -26.10 -4.58
C SER A 89 -11.00 -27.58 -4.58
N HIS A 90 -9.70 -27.87 -4.61
CA HIS A 90 -9.16 -29.23 -4.73
C HIS A 90 -8.37 -29.73 -3.53
N GLN A 91 -8.43 -29.03 -2.38
CA GLN A 91 -7.67 -29.38 -1.17
C GLN A 91 -7.92 -30.81 -0.65
N HIS A 92 -9.12 -31.38 -0.92
CA HIS A 92 -9.52 -32.71 -0.47
C HIS A 92 -8.87 -33.85 -1.29
N LEU A 93 -8.49 -33.58 -2.55
CA LEU A 93 -7.98 -34.60 -3.47
C LEU A 93 -6.71 -35.28 -2.97
N SER A 94 -5.88 -34.55 -2.21
CA SER A 94 -4.67 -35.12 -1.59
C SER A 94 -5.02 -36.28 -0.64
N LYS A 95 -6.02 -36.09 0.24
CA LYS A 95 -6.46 -37.12 1.18
C LYS A 95 -7.09 -38.31 0.46
N GLU A 96 -7.94 -38.06 -0.53
CA GLU A 96 -8.59 -39.12 -1.30
C GLU A 96 -7.57 -39.93 -2.12
N SER A 97 -6.60 -39.27 -2.73
CA SER A 97 -5.51 -39.93 -3.45
C SER A 97 -4.69 -40.85 -2.53
N LEU A 98 -4.31 -40.36 -1.34
CA LEU A 98 -3.58 -41.15 -0.34
C LEU A 98 -4.39 -42.36 0.18
N ALA A 99 -5.72 -42.28 0.17
CA ALA A 99 -6.61 -43.39 0.47
C ALA A 99 -6.70 -44.43 -0.68
N GLY A 100 -5.97 -44.24 -1.78
CA GLY A 100 -5.92 -45.14 -2.93
C GLY A 100 -6.98 -44.87 -3.99
N ASN A 101 -7.70 -43.74 -3.94
CA ASN A 101 -8.68 -43.36 -4.95
C ASN A 101 -7.97 -42.99 -6.27
N LYS A 102 -7.94 -43.93 -7.22
CA LYS A 102 -7.28 -43.76 -8.53
C LYS A 102 -7.81 -42.56 -9.34
N PRO A 103 -9.14 -42.36 -9.48
CA PRO A 103 -9.68 -41.12 -10.06
C PRO A 103 -9.17 -39.85 -9.38
N ALA A 104 -9.23 -39.77 -8.05
CA ALA A 104 -8.76 -38.59 -7.31
C ALA A 104 -7.26 -38.33 -7.54
N ASN A 105 -6.44 -39.39 -7.62
CA ASN A 105 -5.02 -39.26 -7.94
C ASN A 105 -4.79 -38.68 -9.34
N ALA A 106 -5.55 -39.14 -10.35
CA ALA A 106 -5.44 -38.62 -11.71
C ALA A 106 -5.85 -37.13 -11.79
N VAL A 107 -6.89 -36.73 -11.06
CA VAL A 107 -7.30 -35.32 -10.97
C VAL A 107 -6.25 -34.50 -10.21
N LEU A 108 -5.72 -35.01 -9.09
CA LEU A 108 -4.67 -34.33 -8.33
C LEU A 108 -3.44 -34.03 -9.19
N HIS A 109 -2.98 -34.98 -10.00
CA HIS A 109 -1.88 -34.74 -10.94
C HIS A 109 -2.19 -33.63 -11.94
N LYS A 110 -3.42 -33.56 -12.47
CA LYS A 110 -3.83 -32.47 -13.37
C LYS A 110 -3.84 -31.12 -12.65
N VAL A 111 -4.36 -31.08 -11.42
CA VAL A 111 -4.38 -29.86 -10.60
C VAL A 111 -2.95 -29.38 -10.31
N LEU A 112 -2.04 -30.29 -9.95
CA LEU A 112 -0.63 -29.95 -9.70
C LEU A 112 0.05 -29.39 -10.96
N ASN A 113 -0.19 -29.99 -12.13
CA ASN A 113 0.35 -29.46 -13.39
C ASN A 113 -0.20 -28.05 -13.70
N GLN A 114 -1.50 -27.82 -13.49
CA GLN A 114 -2.11 -26.50 -13.68
C GLN A 114 -1.52 -25.47 -12.70
N LEU A 115 -1.27 -25.85 -11.44
CA LEU A 115 -0.59 -24.99 -10.48
C LEU A 115 0.83 -24.65 -10.94
N GLU A 116 1.58 -25.61 -11.47
CA GLU A 116 2.93 -25.36 -12.02
C GLU A 116 2.90 -24.38 -13.21
N GLU A 117 1.96 -24.55 -14.13
CA GLU A 117 1.76 -23.64 -15.27
C GLU A 117 1.42 -22.22 -14.79
N LEU A 118 0.47 -22.07 -13.86
CA LEU A 118 0.09 -20.78 -13.29
C LEU A 118 1.26 -20.10 -12.56
N LEU A 119 2.06 -20.86 -11.80
CA LEU A 119 3.25 -20.33 -11.13
C LEU A 119 4.32 -19.87 -12.12
N SER A 120 4.48 -20.58 -13.25
CA SER A 120 5.37 -20.16 -14.34
C SER A 120 4.91 -18.84 -14.97
N ASP A 121 3.61 -18.70 -15.23
CA ASP A 121 3.01 -17.47 -15.73
C ASP A 121 3.19 -16.31 -14.75
N MET A 122 2.93 -16.53 -13.45
CA MET A 122 3.13 -15.52 -12.41
C MET A 122 4.59 -15.04 -12.35
N LYS A 123 5.56 -15.94 -12.50
CA LYS A 123 6.98 -15.58 -12.56
C LYS A 123 7.26 -14.66 -13.76
N ALA A 124 6.64 -14.94 -14.90
CA ALA A 124 6.75 -14.08 -16.09
C ALA A 124 6.09 -12.71 -15.85
N ASP A 125 4.94 -12.67 -15.17
CA ASP A 125 4.27 -11.42 -14.79
C ASP A 125 5.11 -10.56 -13.83
N VAL A 126 5.71 -11.16 -12.80
CA VAL A 126 6.63 -10.46 -11.88
C VAL A 126 7.78 -9.83 -12.65
N THR A 127 8.32 -10.53 -13.64
CA THR A 127 9.42 -10.01 -14.47
C THR A 127 8.99 -8.81 -15.32
N ARG A 128 7.74 -8.80 -15.81
CA ARG A 128 7.18 -7.71 -16.63
C ARG A 128 6.61 -6.55 -15.82
N LEU A 129 6.30 -6.76 -14.54
CA LEU A 129 5.58 -5.81 -13.71
C LEU A 129 6.30 -4.44 -13.62
N PRO A 130 7.62 -4.35 -13.40
CA PRO A 130 8.30 -3.04 -13.33
C PRO A 130 8.13 -2.20 -14.59
N ALA A 131 8.29 -2.83 -15.77
CA ALA A 131 8.13 -2.16 -17.06
C ALA A 131 6.67 -1.77 -17.35
N THR A 132 5.72 -2.51 -16.79
CA THR A 132 4.29 -2.18 -16.89
C THR A 132 3.94 -1.00 -15.99
N LEU A 133 4.42 -1.00 -14.75
CA LEU A 133 4.18 0.08 -13.78
C LEU A 133 4.80 1.40 -14.21
N SER A 134 5.98 1.39 -14.85
CA SER A 134 6.63 2.61 -15.32
C SER A 134 5.84 3.37 -16.40
N ARG A 135 4.92 2.69 -17.09
CA ARG A 135 4.04 3.28 -18.10
C ARG A 135 2.77 3.89 -17.52
N ILE A 136 2.45 3.62 -16.25
CA ILE A 136 1.27 4.18 -15.60
C ILE A 136 1.50 5.68 -15.37
N PRO A 137 0.60 6.56 -15.86
CA PRO A 137 0.75 7.99 -15.63
C PRO A 137 0.75 8.34 -14.14
N PRO A 138 1.50 9.36 -13.70
CA PRO A 138 1.51 9.81 -12.31
C PRO A 138 0.10 10.11 -11.80
N ILE A 139 -0.14 9.87 -10.51
CA ILE A 139 -1.44 10.10 -9.85
C ILE A 139 -1.93 11.53 -10.10
N ALA A 140 -1.04 12.52 -10.05
CA ALA A 140 -1.40 13.91 -10.29
C ALA A 140 -1.98 14.17 -11.68
N ALA A 141 -1.46 13.49 -12.71
CA ALA A 141 -1.99 13.56 -14.07
C ALA A 141 -3.35 12.87 -14.18
N ARG A 142 -3.48 11.69 -13.56
CA ARG A 142 -4.73 10.91 -13.57
C ARG A 142 -5.88 11.64 -12.86
N LEU A 143 -5.58 12.32 -11.75
CA LEU A 143 -6.56 13.06 -10.95
C LEU A 143 -6.76 14.51 -11.38
N GLN A 144 -5.92 15.01 -12.30
CA GLN A 144 -5.84 16.42 -12.69
C GLN A 144 -5.67 17.32 -11.46
N MET A 145 -4.81 16.90 -10.54
CA MET A 145 -4.65 17.52 -9.21
C MET A 145 -3.24 17.26 -8.67
N SER A 146 -2.51 18.32 -8.31
CA SER A 146 -1.16 18.21 -7.73
C SER A 146 -1.18 18.19 -6.20
N GLU A 147 -0.18 17.55 -5.58
CA GLU A 147 -0.02 17.56 -4.12
C GLU A 147 0.05 18.98 -3.56
N ARG A 148 0.78 19.87 -4.24
CA ARG A 148 0.85 21.29 -3.87
C ARG A 148 -0.54 21.94 -3.84
N SER A 149 -1.39 21.67 -4.83
CA SER A 149 -2.75 22.21 -4.89
C SER A 149 -3.64 21.67 -3.77
N ILE A 150 -3.46 20.39 -3.39
CA ILE A 150 -4.16 19.77 -2.26
C ILE A 150 -3.76 20.46 -0.96
N LEU A 151 -2.45 20.51 -0.67
CA LEU A 151 -1.94 21.08 0.56
C LEU A 151 -2.27 22.57 0.69
N SER A 152 -2.21 23.33 -0.41
CA SER A 152 -2.60 24.74 -0.42
C SER A 152 -4.10 24.94 -0.08
N ARG A 153 -4.98 24.07 -0.58
CA ARG A 153 -6.41 24.11 -0.24
C ARG A 153 -6.68 23.71 1.20
N LEU A 154 -5.96 22.71 1.72
CA LEU A 154 -6.11 22.26 3.10
C LEU A 154 -5.60 23.30 4.10
N ALA A 155 -4.55 24.04 3.75
CA ALA A 155 -3.99 25.09 4.58
C ALA A 155 -4.81 26.40 4.58
N SER A 156 -5.75 26.56 3.65
CA SER A 156 -6.60 27.76 3.49
C SER A 156 -8.05 27.56 3.95
N LYS A 157 -8.41 26.36 4.43
CA LYS A 157 -9.65 26.10 5.16
C LYS A 157 -9.47 26.43 6.64
#